data_AF-A0A925VP25-F1
#
_entry.id   AF-A0A925VP25-F1
#
_cell.length_a   1.000
_cell.length_b   1.000
_cell.length_c   1.000
_cell.angle_alpha   90.00
_cell.angle_beta   90.00
_cell.angle_gamma   90.00
#
_symmetry.space_group_name_H-M   'P 1'
#
loop_
_entity.id
_entity.type
_entity.pdbx_description
1 polymer ?
#
loop_
_entity_poly.entity_id
_entity_poly.type
_entity_poly.pdbx_seq_one_letter_code
_entity_poly.pdbx_strand_id
1 'polypeptide(L)'
;NSGAVGGLFADDRVGMSNTMIANNSGGDCATALPIRGFTNLTGDLSCRFSLTPGNQRNANPLLGPLALNGSANGTRTHALLAGSPALERGSNNMCTSRDQRGVSRPSGAQCDIGAFERELLVVLGTATLTPSAASVTANQTTTLTLSWTVPPTMTWTDLRTVDLQLNAGEEQPLVVRFSQGVTATEELGDGGEPGAGQPLAPTDTLTLFDADGAIGTGVLGDLAVLEGEAAALDLAQSRLQADGPAGKNLTLTLALRLKQPLAGKAYAITLLASDDTGALQGPSEAGTLAVGPFTAFVPLVAQP
;
A
#
# COMPACT_ATOMS: atom_id res chain seq x y z
N ASN A 1 -40.12 -13.03 -4.41
CA ASN A 1 -38.69 -12.68 -4.28
C ASN A 1 -37.82 -13.89 -4.59
N SER A 2 -37.64 -14.17 -5.88
CA SER A 2 -36.64 -15.12 -6.40
C SER A 2 -35.37 -14.32 -6.69
N GLY A 3 -34.27 -14.60 -5.98
CA GLY A 3 -33.02 -13.85 -6.01
C GLY A 3 -32.36 -13.74 -7.38
N ALA A 4 -32.69 -12.67 -8.11
CA ALA A 4 -32.30 -12.49 -9.51
C ALA A 4 -31.28 -11.37 -9.74
N VAL A 5 -30.58 -10.90 -8.71
CA VAL A 5 -29.53 -9.85 -8.86
C VAL A 5 -28.45 -9.99 -7.82
N GLY A 6 -27.19 -9.85 -8.24
CA GLY A 6 -26.03 -9.87 -7.35
C GLY A 6 -25.47 -8.49 -7.02
N GLY A 7 -25.73 -7.46 -7.85
CA GLY A 7 -25.13 -6.13 -7.68
C GLY A 7 -26.09 -5.11 -7.05
N LEU A 8 -26.96 -4.51 -7.87
CA LEU A 8 -27.88 -3.46 -7.44
C LEU A 8 -29.35 -3.85 -7.69
N PHE A 9 -30.17 -3.77 -6.64
CA PHE A 9 -31.62 -3.87 -6.74
C PHE A 9 -32.27 -2.54 -6.33
N ALA A 10 -33.16 -2.01 -7.17
CA ALA A 10 -33.90 -0.79 -6.84
C ALA A 10 -35.28 -0.73 -7.51
N ASP A 11 -36.29 -0.46 -6.68
CA ASP A 11 -37.69 -0.26 -7.11
C ASP A 11 -38.02 1.21 -7.43
N ASP A 12 -37.11 2.14 -7.13
CA ASP A 12 -37.24 3.58 -7.41
C ASP A 12 -35.98 4.14 -8.09
N ARG A 13 -35.97 5.44 -8.38
CA ARG A 13 -34.87 6.14 -9.07
C ARG A 13 -33.58 6.10 -8.25
N VAL A 14 -32.53 5.59 -8.87
CA VAL A 14 -31.15 5.67 -8.35
C VAL A 14 -30.35 6.69 -9.15
N GLY A 15 -29.61 7.53 -8.42
CA GLY A 15 -28.62 8.46 -8.95
C GLY A 15 -27.22 8.03 -8.52
N MET A 16 -26.29 7.90 -9.46
CA MET A 16 -24.89 7.56 -9.15
C MET A 16 -23.92 8.17 -10.16
N SER A 17 -22.70 8.45 -9.72
CA SER A 17 -21.62 8.90 -10.58
C SER A 17 -20.32 8.22 -10.16
N ASN A 18 -19.38 8.05 -11.10
CA ASN A 18 -18.08 7.42 -10.84
C ASN A 18 -18.20 6.04 -10.16
N THR A 19 -19.30 5.33 -10.41
CA THR A 19 -19.62 4.06 -9.76
C THR A 19 -19.39 2.89 -10.71
N MET A 20 -18.85 1.80 -10.16
CA MET A 20 -18.65 0.54 -10.86
C MET A 20 -19.61 -0.52 -10.31
N ILE A 21 -20.36 -1.19 -11.18
CA ILE A 21 -21.20 -2.33 -10.84
C ILE A 21 -20.90 -3.44 -11.85
N ALA A 22 -20.07 -4.40 -11.48
CA ALA A 22 -19.56 -5.41 -12.40
C ALA A 22 -19.28 -6.73 -11.66
N ASN A 23 -19.17 -7.82 -12.42
CA ASN A 23 -18.84 -9.17 -11.94
C ASN A 23 -19.85 -9.74 -10.92
N ASN A 24 -21.11 -9.31 -10.99
CA ASN A 24 -22.16 -9.82 -10.12
C ASN A 24 -22.85 -11.05 -10.73
N SER A 25 -23.20 -12.03 -9.90
CA SER A 25 -23.99 -13.19 -10.33
C SER A 25 -25.46 -12.81 -10.54
N GLY A 26 -26.08 -13.25 -11.64
CA GLY A 26 -27.49 -12.93 -11.92
C GLY A 26 -27.71 -11.56 -12.58
N GLY A 27 -26.64 -10.84 -12.91
CA GLY A 27 -26.66 -9.52 -13.52
C GLY A 27 -26.22 -8.43 -12.54
N ASP A 28 -25.67 -7.35 -13.10
CA ASP A 28 -25.15 -6.21 -12.32
C ASP A 28 -26.27 -5.40 -11.68
N CYS A 29 -27.43 -5.29 -12.32
CA CYS A 29 -28.57 -4.54 -11.83
C CYS A 29 -29.90 -5.23 -12.14
N ALA A 30 -30.88 -5.05 -11.27
CA ALA A 30 -32.28 -5.24 -11.58
C ALA A 30 -33.03 -4.02 -11.06
N THR A 31 -33.26 -3.10 -12.00
CA THR A 31 -33.97 -1.86 -11.72
C THR A 31 -35.20 -1.78 -12.60
N ALA A 32 -36.30 -1.30 -12.01
CA ALA A 32 -37.53 -1.05 -12.76
C ALA A 32 -37.37 0.14 -13.74
N LEU A 33 -36.47 1.07 -13.41
CA LEU A 33 -36.19 2.28 -14.19
C LEU A 33 -34.70 2.39 -14.57
N PRO A 34 -34.36 3.05 -15.69
CA PRO A 34 -32.98 3.37 -16.03
C PRO A 34 -32.32 4.19 -14.91
N ILE A 35 -31.14 3.76 -14.47
CA ILE A 35 -30.34 4.51 -13.49
C ILE A 35 -29.84 5.80 -14.15
N ARG A 36 -29.92 6.90 -13.40
CA ARG A 36 -29.42 8.22 -13.85
C ARG A 36 -28.04 8.46 -13.27
N GLY A 37 -27.16 9.05 -14.08
CA GLY A 37 -25.78 9.20 -13.67
C GLY A 37 -24.84 9.55 -14.80
N PHE A 38 -23.62 9.85 -14.42
CA PHE A 38 -22.52 10.20 -15.31
C PHE A 38 -21.32 9.32 -14.98
N THR A 39 -20.53 8.98 -16.00
CA THR A 39 -19.22 8.34 -15.82
C THR A 39 -19.23 7.11 -14.92
N ASN A 40 -20.23 6.24 -15.09
CA ASN A 40 -20.33 4.94 -14.41
C ASN A 40 -19.90 3.80 -15.33
N LEU A 41 -19.59 2.63 -14.76
CA LEU A 41 -19.19 1.43 -15.50
C LEU A 41 -19.99 0.22 -15.08
N THR A 42 -20.50 -0.55 -16.06
CA THR A 42 -21.14 -1.85 -15.82
C THR A 42 -20.52 -2.97 -16.61
N GLY A 43 -20.43 -4.13 -15.98
CA GLY A 43 -19.93 -5.37 -16.58
C GLY A 43 -20.87 -5.92 -17.64
N ASP A 44 -22.17 -5.65 -17.53
CA ASP A 44 -23.21 -6.08 -18.47
C ASP A 44 -24.15 -4.93 -18.92
N LEU A 45 -25.32 -5.26 -19.48
CA LEU A 45 -26.32 -4.31 -19.95
C LEU A 45 -27.50 -4.09 -18.99
N SER A 46 -27.52 -4.76 -17.85
CA SER A 46 -28.68 -4.88 -16.94
C SER A 46 -29.03 -3.56 -16.25
N CYS A 47 -28.05 -2.68 -16.02
CA CYS A 47 -28.24 -1.38 -15.39
C CYS A 47 -28.84 -0.30 -16.30
N ARG A 48 -28.95 -0.58 -17.61
CA ARG A 48 -29.63 0.26 -18.63
C ARG A 48 -29.26 1.75 -18.58
N PHE A 49 -28.00 2.08 -18.28
CA PHE A 49 -27.52 3.48 -18.30
C PHE A 49 -27.83 4.19 -19.62
N SER A 50 -27.86 5.52 -19.62
CA SER A 50 -27.64 6.29 -20.84
C SER A 50 -26.14 6.31 -21.13
N LEU A 51 -25.68 6.08 -22.37
CA LEU A 51 -24.23 6.13 -22.69
C LEU A 51 -23.65 7.53 -22.50
N THR A 52 -24.48 8.55 -22.63
CA THR A 52 -24.06 9.94 -22.45
C THR A 52 -24.57 10.49 -21.13
N PRO A 53 -23.76 11.31 -20.43
CA PRO A 53 -22.30 11.49 -20.57
C PRO A 53 -21.45 10.40 -19.89
N GLY A 54 -20.60 9.73 -20.67
CA GLY A 54 -19.45 8.97 -20.16
C GLY A 54 -19.75 7.63 -19.48
N ASN A 55 -21.01 7.18 -19.40
CA ASN A 55 -21.29 5.86 -18.85
C ASN A 55 -20.87 4.76 -19.83
N GLN A 56 -20.26 3.72 -19.28
CA GLN A 56 -19.79 2.54 -19.99
C GLN A 56 -20.67 1.36 -19.57
N ARG A 57 -21.05 0.51 -20.53
CA ARG A 57 -21.81 -0.71 -20.29
C ARG A 57 -21.17 -1.88 -21.02
N ASN A 58 -21.42 -3.09 -20.53
CA ASN A 58 -20.88 -4.31 -21.11
C ASN A 58 -19.34 -4.26 -21.23
N ALA A 59 -18.68 -3.69 -20.22
CA ALA A 59 -17.24 -3.48 -20.18
C ALA A 59 -16.65 -4.24 -19.00
N ASN A 60 -15.72 -5.15 -19.28
CA ASN A 60 -14.99 -5.85 -18.21
C ASN A 60 -14.12 -4.81 -17.46
N PRO A 61 -14.31 -4.61 -16.15
CA PRO A 61 -13.54 -3.64 -15.38
C PRO A 61 -12.06 -4.00 -15.22
N LEU A 62 -11.64 -5.22 -15.59
CA LEU A 62 -10.26 -5.73 -15.45
C LEU A 62 -9.75 -5.51 -14.02
N LEU A 63 -10.43 -6.14 -13.06
CA LEU A 63 -10.09 -6.07 -11.64
C LEU A 63 -9.08 -7.15 -11.26
N GLY A 64 -8.12 -6.77 -10.40
CA GLY A 64 -7.30 -7.72 -9.65
C GLY A 64 -8.07 -8.40 -8.51
N PRO A 65 -7.47 -9.41 -7.86
CA PRO A 65 -8.05 -10.05 -6.68
C PRO A 65 -8.21 -9.04 -5.53
N LEU A 66 -9.09 -9.37 -4.57
CA LEU A 66 -9.28 -8.57 -3.36
C LEU A 66 -8.03 -8.66 -2.47
N ALA A 67 -7.31 -7.56 -2.31
CA ALA A 67 -6.04 -7.49 -1.58
C ALA A 67 -5.86 -6.11 -0.91
N LEU A 68 -4.81 -5.92 -0.10
CA LEU A 68 -4.57 -4.64 0.59
C LEU A 68 -4.20 -3.50 -0.38
N ASN A 69 -3.51 -3.81 -1.49
CA ASN A 69 -3.15 -2.84 -2.54
C ASN A 69 -2.59 -1.49 -2.02
N GLY A 70 -1.76 -1.50 -0.98
CA GLY A 70 -1.17 -0.28 -0.40
C GLY A 70 -2.09 0.48 0.58
N SER A 71 -3.19 -0.11 1.03
CA SER A 71 -4.11 0.52 1.98
C SER A 71 -3.47 0.81 3.33
N ALA A 72 -3.51 2.09 3.73
CA ALA A 72 -3.05 2.54 5.04
C ALA A 72 -4.07 2.29 6.16
N ASN A 73 -5.37 2.18 5.80
CA ASN A 73 -6.47 1.98 6.75
C ASN A 73 -6.87 0.50 6.92
N GLY A 74 -6.13 -0.44 6.31
CA GLY A 74 -6.38 -1.88 6.39
C GLY A 74 -7.52 -2.40 5.50
N THR A 75 -8.19 -1.53 4.72
CA THR A 75 -9.27 -1.96 3.84
C THR A 75 -8.73 -2.65 2.59
N ARG A 76 -9.20 -3.87 2.30
CA ARG A 76 -8.90 -4.58 1.05
C ARG A 76 -9.75 -4.02 -0.10
N THR A 77 -9.15 -3.92 -1.28
CA THR A 77 -9.77 -3.38 -2.51
C THR A 77 -9.52 -4.28 -3.71
N HIS A 78 -10.27 -4.06 -4.79
CA HIS A 78 -9.95 -4.60 -6.11
C HIS A 78 -9.14 -3.57 -6.89
N ALA A 79 -7.87 -3.86 -7.17
CA ALA A 79 -7.03 -2.97 -7.97
C ALA A 79 -7.49 -2.96 -9.44
N LEU A 80 -7.35 -1.81 -10.11
CA LEU A 80 -7.55 -1.71 -11.56
C LEU A 80 -6.31 -2.21 -12.30
N LEU A 81 -6.45 -3.26 -13.10
CA LEU A 81 -5.36 -3.78 -13.93
C LEU A 81 -5.07 -2.86 -15.11
N ALA A 82 -3.88 -3.01 -15.71
CA ALA A 82 -3.49 -2.27 -16.89
C ALA A 82 -4.51 -2.45 -18.03
N GLY A 83 -4.93 -1.34 -18.64
CA GLY A 83 -5.93 -1.33 -19.72
C GLY A 83 -7.37 -1.36 -19.24
N SER A 84 -7.64 -1.32 -17.94
CA SER A 84 -9.00 -1.22 -17.41
C SER A 84 -9.77 -0.04 -18.01
N PRO A 85 -11.03 -0.25 -18.46
CA PRO A 85 -11.89 0.82 -18.95
C PRO A 85 -12.32 1.82 -17.85
N ALA A 86 -12.05 1.52 -16.58
CA ALA A 86 -12.32 2.44 -15.48
C ALA A 86 -11.26 3.53 -15.32
N LEU A 87 -10.07 3.32 -15.90
CA LEU A 87 -8.91 4.20 -15.73
C LEU A 87 -9.11 5.56 -16.41
N GLU A 88 -8.98 6.63 -15.65
CA GLU A 88 -9.06 8.01 -16.12
C GLU A 88 -10.40 8.31 -16.82
N ARG A 89 -11.50 7.71 -16.33
CA ARG A 89 -12.85 7.84 -16.93
C ARG A 89 -13.90 8.44 -16.01
N GLY A 90 -13.54 8.74 -14.76
CA GLY A 90 -14.40 9.44 -13.82
C GLY A 90 -14.57 10.92 -14.16
N SER A 91 -15.59 11.53 -13.56
CA SER A 91 -15.81 12.98 -13.60
C SER A 91 -15.14 13.63 -12.40
N ASN A 92 -14.12 14.47 -12.65
CA ASN A 92 -13.37 15.22 -11.63
C ASN A 92 -14.25 16.05 -10.68
N ASN A 93 -15.36 16.59 -11.19
CA ASN A 93 -16.29 17.39 -10.40
C ASN A 93 -17.07 16.55 -9.37
N MET A 94 -17.05 15.22 -9.50
CA MET A 94 -17.78 14.27 -8.66
C MET A 94 -16.84 13.28 -7.97
N CYS A 95 -15.52 13.46 -8.07
CA CYS A 95 -14.57 12.58 -7.38
C CYS A 95 -14.59 12.88 -5.88
N THR A 96 -14.54 11.82 -5.08
CA THR A 96 -14.18 11.95 -3.67
C THR A 96 -12.73 12.41 -3.57
N SER A 97 -12.34 13.05 -2.47
CA SER A 97 -10.95 13.49 -2.26
C SER A 97 -9.96 12.33 -2.14
N ARG A 98 -10.43 11.16 -1.69
CA ARG A 98 -9.64 9.94 -1.54
C ARG A 98 -10.40 8.69 -1.99
N ASP A 99 -9.67 7.65 -2.39
CA ASP A 99 -10.19 6.31 -2.64
C ASP A 99 -10.40 5.51 -1.34
N GLN A 100 -10.88 4.26 -1.43
CA GLN A 100 -11.17 3.43 -0.25
C GLN A 100 -9.92 3.09 0.58
N ARG A 101 -8.73 3.12 -0.03
CA ARG A 101 -7.43 2.89 0.63
C ARG A 101 -6.95 4.14 1.38
N GLY A 102 -7.49 5.31 1.04
CA GLY A 102 -7.05 6.61 1.51
C GLY A 102 -6.15 7.35 0.51
N VAL A 103 -5.98 6.85 -0.72
CA VAL A 103 -5.13 7.48 -1.75
C VAL A 103 -5.85 8.67 -2.38
N SER A 104 -5.11 9.77 -2.61
CA SER A 104 -5.65 11.02 -3.15
C SER A 104 -6.19 10.86 -4.58
N ARG A 105 -7.24 11.63 -4.92
CA ARG A 105 -7.89 11.62 -6.23
C ARG A 105 -7.99 13.03 -6.84
N PRO A 106 -7.89 13.19 -8.18
CA PRO A 106 -7.38 12.19 -9.13
C PRO A 106 -5.86 12.02 -9.02
N SER A 107 -5.35 10.83 -9.31
CA SER A 107 -3.90 10.58 -9.42
C SER A 107 -3.34 10.88 -10.81
N GLY A 108 -4.18 10.85 -11.86
CA GLY A 108 -3.84 11.32 -13.20
C GLY A 108 -4.65 12.54 -13.65
N ALA A 109 -5.03 12.57 -14.93
CA ALA A 109 -5.81 13.65 -15.51
C ALA A 109 -7.28 13.62 -15.04
N GLN A 110 -7.83 12.44 -14.79
CA GLN A 110 -9.18 12.18 -14.32
C GLN A 110 -9.20 11.09 -13.25
N CYS A 111 -10.11 11.15 -12.28
CA CYS A 111 -10.19 10.05 -11.31
C CYS A 111 -10.69 8.78 -11.99
N ASP A 112 -10.36 7.65 -11.40
CA ASP A 112 -10.86 6.37 -11.85
C ASP A 112 -12.30 6.14 -11.40
N ILE A 113 -13.04 5.35 -12.19
CA ILE A 113 -14.39 4.92 -11.82
C ILE A 113 -14.28 3.82 -10.76
N GLY A 114 -14.91 3.99 -9.60
CA GLY A 114 -15.02 2.96 -8.56
C GLY A 114 -14.30 3.30 -7.24
N ALA A 115 -13.95 2.26 -6.48
CA ALA A 115 -13.43 2.40 -5.11
C ALA A 115 -11.89 2.49 -5.01
N PHE A 116 -11.19 2.28 -6.12
CA PHE A 116 -9.74 2.27 -6.23
C PHE A 116 -9.29 3.36 -7.20
N GLU A 117 -8.26 4.13 -6.85
CA GLU A 117 -7.57 5.04 -7.77
C GLU A 117 -6.21 4.43 -8.13
N ARG A 118 -5.96 4.20 -9.42
CA ARG A 118 -4.64 3.75 -9.85
C ARG A 118 -3.71 4.94 -9.91
N GLU A 119 -2.67 4.85 -9.09
CA GLU A 119 -1.62 5.85 -9.07
C GLU A 119 -0.79 5.76 -10.35
N LEU A 120 -0.42 6.90 -10.90
CA LEU A 120 0.59 6.95 -11.95
C LEU A 120 1.88 6.36 -11.37
N LEU A 121 2.65 5.65 -12.21
CA LEU A 121 3.98 5.17 -11.83
C LEU A 121 4.88 6.38 -11.53
N VAL A 122 4.87 6.82 -10.27
CA VAL A 122 5.80 7.80 -9.76
C VAL A 122 7.02 7.03 -9.32
N VAL A 123 8.17 7.40 -9.89
CA VAL A 123 9.45 6.90 -9.37
C VAL A 123 9.75 7.71 -8.12
N LEU A 124 9.47 7.14 -6.96
CA LEU A 124 9.81 7.70 -5.64
C LEU A 124 11.27 7.47 -5.27
N GLY A 125 11.99 6.66 -6.03
CA GLY A 125 13.44 6.55 -5.93
C GLY A 125 13.97 5.17 -6.29
N THR A 126 15.26 4.98 -6.02
CA THR A 126 15.94 3.70 -6.18
C THR A 126 16.37 3.17 -4.82
N ALA A 127 16.20 1.87 -4.63
CA ALA A 127 16.51 1.21 -3.37
C ALA A 127 17.53 0.09 -3.54
N THR A 128 18.34 -0.13 -2.51
CA THR A 128 19.21 -1.32 -2.40
C THR A 128 19.06 -1.93 -1.02
N LEU A 129 19.04 -3.27 -0.97
CA LEU A 129 19.01 -4.03 0.27
C LEU A 129 20.37 -4.68 0.51
N THR A 130 20.91 -4.54 1.72
CA THR A 130 22.16 -5.17 2.15
C THR A 130 21.93 -5.96 3.45
N PRO A 131 22.22 -7.26 3.47
CA PRO A 131 22.53 -8.10 2.30
C PRO A 131 21.31 -8.26 1.38
N SER A 132 21.54 -8.38 0.06
CA SER A 132 20.47 -8.66 -0.91
C SER A 132 20.02 -10.12 -0.90
N ALA A 133 20.82 -11.01 -0.30
CA ALA A 133 20.46 -12.38 0.00
C ALA A 133 21.03 -12.77 1.37
N ALA A 134 20.19 -13.24 2.28
CA ALA A 134 20.59 -13.67 3.62
C ALA A 134 19.99 -15.02 4.00
N SER A 135 20.71 -15.72 4.87
CA SER A 135 20.24 -16.93 5.55
C SER A 135 20.47 -16.73 7.04
N VAL A 136 19.41 -16.83 7.84
CA VAL A 136 19.45 -16.52 9.28
C VAL A 136 18.89 -17.67 10.08
N THR A 137 19.34 -17.86 11.32
CA THR A 137 18.75 -18.86 12.21
C THR A 137 17.52 -18.28 12.89
N ALA A 138 16.42 -19.04 12.97
CA ALA A 138 15.26 -18.62 13.74
C ALA A 138 15.64 -18.25 15.18
N ASN A 139 14.99 -17.22 15.71
CA ASN A 139 15.21 -16.57 17.00
C ASN A 139 16.55 -15.86 17.17
N GLN A 140 17.40 -15.78 16.15
CA GLN A 140 18.57 -14.90 16.16
C GLN A 140 18.21 -13.54 15.56
N THR A 141 18.74 -12.47 16.14
CA THR A 141 18.64 -11.13 15.57
C THR A 141 19.54 -11.06 14.34
N THR A 142 18.96 -10.60 13.24
CA THR A 142 19.63 -10.26 11.99
C THR A 142 19.47 -8.78 11.70
N THR A 143 20.36 -8.25 10.86
CA THR A 143 20.32 -6.87 10.43
C THR A 143 20.10 -6.79 8.94
N LEU A 144 19.10 -6.02 8.53
CA LEU A 144 18.87 -5.63 7.13
C LEU A 144 19.08 -4.13 6.99
N THR A 145 19.84 -3.73 5.98
CA THR A 145 20.07 -2.31 5.66
C THR A 145 19.43 -1.98 4.33
N LEU A 146 18.47 -1.08 4.35
CA LEU A 146 17.82 -0.51 3.19
C LEU A 146 18.39 0.88 2.92
N SER A 147 18.98 1.11 1.75
CA SER A 147 19.36 2.45 1.30
C SER A 147 18.43 2.89 0.18
N TRP A 148 17.86 4.07 0.31
CA TRP A 148 16.93 4.68 -0.65
C TRP A 148 17.44 6.05 -1.10
N THR A 149 17.36 6.31 -2.40
CA THR A 149 17.69 7.61 -3.00
C THR A 149 16.50 8.10 -3.82
N VAL A 150 15.92 9.23 -3.43
CA VAL A 150 14.81 9.85 -4.16
C VAL A 150 15.28 10.59 -5.43
N PRO A 151 14.39 10.87 -6.40
CA PRO A 151 14.75 11.64 -7.60
C PRO A 151 15.18 13.08 -7.30
N PRO A 152 15.81 13.78 -8.27
CA PRO A 152 16.24 15.17 -8.10
C PRO A 152 15.12 16.14 -7.71
N THR A 153 13.88 15.84 -8.13
CA THR A 153 12.68 16.66 -7.88
C THR A 153 12.10 16.51 -6.48
N MET A 154 12.60 15.57 -5.68
CA MET A 154 12.07 15.24 -4.34
C MET A 154 13.17 15.31 -3.29
N THR A 155 12.85 15.49 -2.03
CA THR A 155 13.73 15.23 -0.89
C THR A 155 13.30 13.95 -0.19
N TRP A 156 14.20 13.37 0.63
CA TRP A 156 13.84 12.13 1.34
C TRP A 156 12.65 12.33 2.28
N THR A 157 12.40 13.56 2.73
CA THR A 157 11.25 13.95 3.55
C THR A 157 9.92 13.95 2.81
N ASP A 158 9.93 13.94 1.47
CA ASP A 158 8.69 13.81 0.69
C ASP A 158 8.15 12.37 0.71
N LEU A 159 8.98 11.39 1.09
CA LEU A 159 8.54 10.02 1.32
C LEU A 159 7.68 9.97 2.57
N ARG A 160 6.51 9.34 2.46
CA ARG A 160 5.59 9.12 3.55
C ARG A 160 5.81 7.76 4.22
N THR A 161 5.92 6.70 3.43
CA THR A 161 6.16 5.35 3.93
C THR A 161 7.17 4.58 3.09
N VAL A 162 7.90 3.66 3.72
CA VAL A 162 8.70 2.64 3.04
C VAL A 162 8.48 1.31 3.74
N ASP A 163 7.91 0.35 3.03
CA ASP A 163 7.60 -0.98 3.50
C ASP A 163 8.65 -1.98 3.01
N LEU A 164 9.18 -2.76 3.93
CA LEU A 164 9.89 -4.00 3.66
C LEU A 164 8.94 -5.16 3.92
N GLN A 165 8.62 -5.93 2.88
CA GLN A 165 7.65 -7.01 2.92
C GLN A 165 8.36 -8.34 2.68
N LEU A 166 8.15 -9.32 3.57
CA LEU A 166 8.56 -10.71 3.32
C LEU A 166 7.37 -11.44 2.70
N ASN A 167 7.59 -12.09 1.56
CA ASN A 167 6.56 -12.81 0.83
C ASN A 167 7.00 -14.25 0.52
N ALA A 168 6.05 -15.18 0.62
CA ALA A 168 6.21 -16.57 0.20
C ALA A 168 5.00 -16.97 -0.67
N GLY A 169 5.13 -16.78 -1.98
CA GLY A 169 3.98 -16.89 -2.88
C GLY A 169 2.95 -15.80 -2.59
N GLU A 170 1.70 -16.18 -2.33
CA GLU A 170 0.60 -15.27 -1.96
C GLU A 170 0.62 -14.90 -0.46
N GLU A 171 1.44 -15.57 0.37
CA GLU A 171 1.55 -15.28 1.80
C GLU A 171 2.46 -14.07 2.04
N GLN A 172 1.97 -13.08 2.80
CA GLN A 172 2.76 -11.96 3.31
C GLN A 172 2.76 -11.99 4.85
N PRO A 173 3.63 -12.81 5.46
CA PRO A 173 3.59 -13.01 6.92
C PRO A 173 4.24 -11.88 7.73
N LEU A 174 4.96 -10.96 7.08
CA LEU A 174 5.64 -9.88 7.79
C LEU A 174 5.80 -8.64 6.91
N VAL A 175 5.42 -7.48 7.46
CA VAL A 175 5.76 -6.17 6.90
C VAL A 175 6.39 -5.30 7.98
N VAL A 176 7.49 -4.64 7.65
CA VAL A 176 8.09 -3.58 8.47
C VAL A 176 7.92 -2.27 7.71
N ARG A 177 7.17 -1.33 8.28
CA ARG A 177 6.90 -0.02 7.69
C ARG A 177 7.69 1.05 8.41
N PHE A 178 8.54 1.75 7.68
CA PHE A 178 9.00 3.08 8.07
C PHE A 178 7.94 4.11 7.72
N SER A 179 7.64 5.03 8.64
CA SER A 179 6.77 6.18 8.39
C SER A 179 7.51 7.47 8.76
N GLN A 180 7.58 8.38 7.80
CA GLN A 180 8.18 9.69 8.00
C GLN A 180 7.29 10.55 8.91
N GLY A 181 7.91 11.21 9.89
CA GLY A 181 7.24 12.05 10.86
C GLY A 181 6.90 13.43 10.31
N VAL A 182 5.64 13.87 10.47
CA VAL A 182 5.27 15.24 10.09
C VAL A 182 5.84 16.20 11.15
N THR A 183 6.64 17.19 10.75
CA THR A 183 6.84 18.38 11.57
C THR A 183 5.53 19.17 11.56
N ALA A 184 4.67 18.96 12.56
CA ALA A 184 3.60 19.91 12.79
C ALA A 184 4.22 21.21 13.33
N THR A 185 4.39 22.21 12.48
CA THR A 185 4.18 23.58 12.98
C THR A 185 2.68 23.70 13.18
N GLU A 186 2.20 23.76 14.41
CA GLU A 186 0.79 24.05 14.69
C GLU A 186 0.35 25.27 13.88
N GLU A 187 -0.72 25.12 13.11
CA GLU A 187 -1.44 26.26 12.55
C GLU A 187 -2.11 27.00 13.71
N LEU A 188 -1.94 28.31 13.72
CA LEU A 188 -2.48 29.27 14.67
C LEU A 188 -4.01 29.16 14.85
N GLY A 189 -4.46 29.18 16.09
CA GLY A 189 -5.77 29.69 16.51
C GLY A 189 -5.80 29.72 18.04
N ASP A 190 -5.95 30.82 18.77
CA ASP A 190 -6.44 32.17 18.51
C ASP A 190 -5.70 33.12 19.49
N GLY A 191 -5.00 34.14 18.98
CA GLY A 191 -4.79 35.41 19.71
C GLY A 191 -3.81 35.50 20.89
N GLY A 192 -2.68 34.79 20.92
CA GLY A 192 -1.63 34.99 21.94
C GLY A 192 -0.22 34.99 21.37
N GLU A 193 0.61 35.96 21.80
CA GLU A 193 2.01 36.21 21.42
C GLU A 193 2.87 34.98 21.02
N PRO A 194 3.82 35.11 20.08
CA PRO A 194 4.67 34.01 19.64
C PRO A 194 5.65 33.60 20.75
N GLY A 195 5.25 32.61 21.54
CA GLY A 195 6.21 31.77 22.26
C GLY A 195 7.06 31.05 21.23
N ALA A 196 8.38 31.10 21.36
CA ALA A 196 9.30 30.36 20.49
C ALA A 196 8.87 28.88 20.45
N GLY A 197 8.31 28.46 19.32
CA GLY A 197 7.86 27.08 19.12
C GLY A 197 9.02 26.14 19.43
N GLN A 198 8.89 25.32 20.46
CA GLN A 198 9.80 24.19 20.64
C GLN A 198 9.68 23.32 19.39
N PRO A 199 10.80 22.94 18.75
CA PRO A 199 10.75 21.99 17.65
C PRO A 199 10.11 20.70 18.18
N LEU A 200 8.97 20.29 17.61
CA LEU A 200 8.50 18.92 17.79
C LEU A 200 9.58 18.01 17.18
N ALA A 201 10.12 17.09 17.98
CA ALA A 201 11.10 16.13 17.50
C ALA A 201 10.52 15.33 16.32
N PRO A 202 11.33 14.93 15.32
CA PRO A 202 10.85 14.12 14.20
C PRO A 202 10.18 12.85 14.73
N THR A 203 8.94 12.59 14.31
CA THR A 203 8.10 11.45 14.74
C THR A 203 8.30 10.22 13.85
N ASP A 204 9.50 10.06 13.30
CA ASP A 204 9.83 8.92 12.45
C ASP A 204 9.60 7.61 13.20
N THR A 205 8.71 6.78 12.67
CA THR A 205 8.27 5.55 13.35
C THR A 205 8.54 4.31 12.52
N LEU A 206 8.68 3.20 13.22
CA LEU A 206 8.61 1.86 12.68
C LEU A 206 7.33 1.19 13.16
N THR A 207 6.61 0.55 12.24
CA THR A 207 5.46 -0.29 12.54
C THR A 207 5.72 -1.71 12.06
N LEU A 208 5.42 -2.68 12.91
CA LEU A 208 5.50 -4.10 12.58
C LEU A 208 4.09 -4.62 12.28
N PHE A 209 3.93 -5.32 11.17
CA PHE A 209 2.68 -5.96 10.78
C PHE A 209 2.87 -7.47 10.57
N ASP A 210 1.85 -8.23 10.90
CA ASP A 210 1.67 -9.62 10.47
C ASP A 210 0.51 -9.74 9.46
N ALA A 211 0.07 -10.97 9.20
CA ALA A 211 -1.03 -11.25 8.29
C ALA A 211 -2.41 -10.72 8.77
N ASP A 212 -2.55 -10.48 10.07
CA ASP A 212 -3.80 -10.04 10.70
C ASP A 212 -3.85 -8.51 10.88
N GLY A 213 -2.69 -7.83 10.88
CA GLY A 213 -2.60 -6.38 10.83
C GLY A 213 -1.39 -5.82 11.58
N ALA A 214 -1.52 -4.60 12.09
CA ALA A 214 -0.46 -3.95 12.86
C ALA A 214 -0.30 -4.61 14.23
N ILE A 215 0.89 -5.09 14.54
CA ILE A 215 1.28 -5.58 15.87
C ILE A 215 1.55 -4.41 16.80
N GLY A 216 2.25 -3.39 16.29
CA GLY A 216 2.58 -2.19 17.06
C GLY A 216 3.44 -1.20 16.28
N THR A 217 3.51 0.02 16.81
CA THR A 217 4.28 1.14 16.27
C THR A 217 5.16 1.71 17.37
N GLY A 218 6.38 2.12 17.02
CA GLY A 218 7.26 2.83 17.95
C GLY A 218 8.23 3.76 17.23
N VAL A 219 8.88 4.62 18.01
CA VAL A 219 9.87 5.58 17.52
C VAL A 219 11.24 4.90 17.40
N LEU A 220 11.97 5.22 16.34
CA LEU A 220 13.34 4.75 16.15
C LEU A 220 14.25 5.17 17.31
N GLY A 221 15.06 4.25 17.82
CA GLY A 221 15.98 4.49 18.95
C GLY A 221 15.35 4.37 20.34
N ASP A 222 14.04 4.12 20.45
CA ASP A 222 13.41 3.78 21.72
C ASP A 222 13.87 2.40 22.22
N LEU A 223 13.79 2.16 23.53
CA LEU A 223 14.18 0.89 24.17
C LEU A 223 13.15 -0.24 23.95
N ALA A 224 12.04 0.05 23.27
CA ALA A 224 10.97 -0.89 23.03
C ALA A 224 11.33 -1.93 21.94
N VAL A 225 10.77 -3.14 22.10
CA VAL A 225 10.79 -4.20 21.08
C VAL A 225 9.34 -4.42 20.64
N LEU A 226 9.07 -4.28 19.35
CA LEU A 226 7.77 -4.62 18.78
C LEU A 226 7.74 -6.13 18.59
N GLU A 227 6.98 -6.84 19.42
CA GLU A 227 7.02 -8.29 19.54
C GLU A 227 5.74 -8.92 18.96
N GLY A 228 5.86 -9.56 17.79
CA GLY A 228 4.79 -10.35 17.18
C GLY A 228 5.04 -11.86 17.26
N GLU A 229 4.12 -12.67 16.76
CA GLU A 229 4.28 -14.13 16.77
C GLU A 229 5.41 -14.59 15.83
N ALA A 230 5.42 -14.06 14.60
CA ALA A 230 6.35 -14.45 13.54
C ALA A 230 7.72 -13.75 13.62
N ALA A 231 7.78 -12.54 14.19
CA ALA A 231 9.00 -11.77 14.28
C ALA A 231 8.98 -10.77 15.44
N ALA A 232 10.14 -10.25 15.77
CA ALA A 232 10.30 -9.08 16.63
C ALA A 232 11.19 -8.02 15.96
N LEU A 233 10.88 -6.75 16.18
CA LEU A 233 11.65 -5.61 15.72
C LEU A 233 12.20 -4.85 16.92
N ASP A 234 13.52 -4.83 17.06
CA ASP A 234 14.23 -4.12 18.13
C ASP A 234 14.44 -2.67 17.71
N LEU A 235 13.73 -1.74 18.34
CA LEU A 235 13.80 -0.31 17.99
C LEU A 235 15.09 0.35 18.47
N ALA A 236 15.72 -0.17 19.52
CA ALA A 236 16.96 0.35 20.09
C ALA A 236 18.17 0.01 19.20
N GLN A 237 18.09 -1.12 18.50
CA GLN A 237 19.12 -1.57 17.56
C GLN A 237 18.79 -1.20 16.10
N SER A 238 17.60 -0.68 15.84
CA SER A 238 17.24 -0.11 14.54
C SER A 238 17.62 1.37 14.46
N ARG A 239 17.99 1.84 13.28
CA ARG A 239 18.42 3.23 13.08
C ARG A 239 18.03 3.75 11.70
N LEU A 240 17.72 5.04 11.66
CA LEU A 240 17.63 5.82 10.43
C LEU A 240 18.84 6.74 10.33
N GLN A 241 19.48 6.75 9.18
CA GLN A 241 20.48 7.75 8.81
C GLN A 241 20.04 8.38 7.49
N ALA A 242 19.59 9.62 7.55
CA ALA A 242 19.25 10.39 6.37
C ALA A 242 20.20 11.56 6.18
N ASP A 243 20.25 12.07 4.96
CA ASP A 243 20.81 13.40 4.71
C ASP A 243 20.01 14.45 5.52
N GLY A 244 20.49 15.70 5.56
CA GLY A 244 19.69 16.80 6.12
C GLY A 244 18.30 16.92 5.44
N PRO A 245 17.36 17.74 5.95
CA PRO A 245 15.97 17.76 5.47
C PRO A 245 15.81 17.99 3.95
N ALA A 246 16.73 18.74 3.34
CA ALA A 246 16.75 18.98 1.88
C ALA A 246 17.52 17.91 1.06
N GLY A 247 17.98 16.86 1.73
CA GLY A 247 18.81 15.82 1.15
C GLY A 247 18.01 14.74 0.43
N LYS A 248 18.73 13.79 -0.17
CA LYS A 248 18.13 12.85 -1.14
C LYS A 248 18.17 11.40 -0.66
N ASN A 249 19.07 11.11 0.27
CA ASN A 249 19.34 9.74 0.69
C ASN A 249 18.82 9.50 2.10
N LEU A 250 18.25 8.31 2.30
CA LEU A 250 18.04 7.74 3.62
C LEU A 250 18.52 6.30 3.64
N THR A 251 19.04 5.88 4.79
CA THR A 251 19.44 4.51 5.06
C THR A 251 18.77 4.05 6.35
N LEU A 252 17.95 3.02 6.23
CA LEU A 252 17.25 2.37 7.33
C LEU A 252 17.94 1.04 7.66
N THR A 253 18.46 0.93 8.87
CA THR A 253 18.99 -0.33 9.40
C THR A 253 17.97 -0.93 10.36
N LEU A 254 17.52 -2.15 10.08
CA LEU A 254 16.49 -2.85 10.83
C LEU A 254 17.09 -4.02 11.59
N ALA A 255 16.87 -4.09 12.90
CA ALA A 255 17.24 -5.22 13.74
C ALA A 255 16.04 -6.15 13.94
N LEU A 256 16.01 -7.24 13.17
CA LEU A 256 14.88 -8.17 13.12
C LEU A 256 15.24 -9.50 13.75
N ARG A 257 14.36 -10.04 14.57
CA ARG A 257 14.46 -11.41 15.06
C ARG A 257 13.30 -12.23 14.48
N LEU A 258 13.60 -13.02 13.45
CA LEU A 258 12.62 -13.89 12.80
C LEU A 258 12.44 -15.14 13.64
N LYS A 259 11.21 -15.50 13.98
CA LYS A 259 10.91 -16.56 14.95
C LYS A 259 10.59 -17.88 14.27
N GLN A 260 10.36 -18.91 15.08
CA GLN A 260 10.02 -20.27 14.64
C GLN A 260 8.89 -20.35 13.59
N PRO A 261 7.81 -19.53 13.63
CA PRO A 261 6.77 -19.60 12.60
C PRO A 261 7.25 -19.32 11.17
N LEU A 262 8.39 -18.62 11.02
CA LEU A 262 8.99 -18.34 9.70
C LEU A 262 10.05 -19.36 9.29
N ALA A 263 10.42 -20.29 10.16
CA ALA A 263 11.51 -21.25 9.92
C ALA A 263 11.20 -22.23 8.78
N GLY A 264 12.24 -22.66 8.08
CA GLY A 264 12.18 -23.66 7.00
C GLY A 264 11.71 -23.12 5.64
N LYS A 265 11.51 -21.80 5.51
CA LYS A 265 11.08 -21.15 4.27
C LYS A 265 12.12 -20.11 3.80
N ALA A 266 12.08 -19.84 2.50
CA ALA A 266 12.74 -18.69 1.88
C ALA A 266 11.69 -17.67 1.46
N TYR A 267 11.95 -16.40 1.74
CA TYR A 267 11.05 -15.29 1.47
C TYR A 267 11.68 -14.36 0.44
N ALA A 268 10.88 -13.93 -0.52
CA ALA A 268 11.21 -12.78 -1.35
C ALA A 268 10.98 -11.51 -0.52
N ILE A 269 11.96 -10.62 -0.51
CA ILE A 269 11.82 -9.29 0.08
C ILE A 269 11.39 -8.33 -1.03
N THR A 270 10.21 -7.74 -0.88
CA THR A 270 9.75 -6.66 -1.77
C THR A 270 9.68 -5.34 -1.01
N LEU A 271 9.83 -4.25 -1.77
CA LEU A 271 9.73 -2.89 -1.26
C LEU A 271 8.53 -2.17 -1.88
N LEU A 272 7.76 -1.48 -1.05
CA LEU A 272 6.69 -0.58 -1.46
C LEU A 272 6.91 0.76 -0.76
N ALA A 273 6.98 1.85 -1.51
CA ALA A 273 7.12 3.19 -0.94
C ALA A 273 5.93 4.07 -1.31
N SER A 274 5.60 5.03 -0.45
CA SER A 274 4.62 6.08 -0.72
C SER A 274 5.20 7.47 -0.47
N ASP A 275 4.64 8.51 -1.10
CA ASP A 275 4.93 9.92 -0.79
C ASP A 275 3.76 10.61 -0.07
N ASP A 276 3.95 11.87 0.31
CA ASP A 276 2.94 12.70 1.00
C ASP A 276 1.72 13.05 0.14
N THR A 277 1.85 12.96 -1.18
CA THR A 277 0.72 13.15 -2.11
C THR A 277 -0.16 11.91 -2.20
N GLY A 278 0.39 10.77 -1.75
CA GLY A 278 -0.23 9.46 -1.79
C GLY A 278 0.17 8.64 -3.02
N ALA A 279 1.21 9.03 -3.77
CA ALA A 279 1.75 8.22 -4.85
C ALA A 279 2.52 7.02 -4.29
N LEU A 280 2.53 5.90 -5.02
CA LEU A 280 3.17 4.64 -4.66
C LEU A 280 4.19 4.20 -5.71
N GLN A 281 5.29 3.62 -5.24
CA GLN A 281 6.25 2.87 -6.04
C GLN A 281 6.39 1.45 -5.49
N GLY A 282 6.16 0.44 -6.34
CA GLY A 282 6.30 -0.98 -5.99
C GLY A 282 4.94 -1.72 -5.91
N PRO A 283 4.91 -2.96 -5.39
CA PRO A 283 6.02 -3.70 -4.79
C PRO A 283 7.10 -4.11 -5.82
N SER A 284 8.38 -3.93 -5.49
CA SER A 284 9.53 -4.37 -6.31
C SER A 284 10.45 -5.29 -5.52
N GLU A 285 10.94 -6.36 -6.14
CA GLU A 285 11.89 -7.29 -5.52
C GLU A 285 13.21 -6.58 -5.17
N ALA A 286 13.67 -6.75 -3.93
CA ALA A 286 14.88 -6.14 -3.40
C ALA A 286 15.90 -7.18 -2.88
N GLY A 287 15.45 -8.40 -2.58
CA GLY A 287 16.33 -9.46 -2.12
C GLY A 287 15.61 -10.71 -1.66
N THR A 288 16.35 -11.62 -1.04
CA THR A 288 15.83 -12.87 -0.48
C THR A 288 16.30 -13.09 0.95
N LEU A 289 15.45 -13.69 1.77
CA LEU A 289 15.78 -14.03 3.15
C LEU A 289 15.26 -15.41 3.50
N ALA A 290 16.18 -16.29 3.84
CA ALA A 290 15.88 -17.65 4.23
C ALA A 290 16.00 -17.76 5.76
N VAL A 291 15.04 -18.44 6.41
CA VAL A 291 15.01 -18.61 7.86
C VAL A 291 15.19 -20.09 8.20
N GLY A 292 16.26 -20.40 8.93
CA GLY A 292 16.61 -21.76 9.34
C GLY A 292 15.72 -22.33 10.45
N PRO A 293 15.90 -23.62 10.81
CA PRO A 293 17.02 -24.46 10.40
C PRO A 293 16.79 -25.06 9.00
N PHE A 294 17.73 -24.83 8.08
CA PHE A 294 17.73 -25.55 6.81
C PHE A 294 18.15 -26.99 7.08
N THR A 295 17.40 -27.95 6.57
CA THR A 295 18.02 -29.21 6.14
C THR A 295 18.98 -28.82 5.02
N ALA A 296 20.28 -28.84 5.31
CA ALA A 296 21.30 -28.52 4.31
C ALA A 296 21.13 -29.47 3.12
N PHE A 297 20.60 -28.98 2.00
CA PHE A 297 20.88 -29.58 0.71
C PHE A 297 22.32 -29.19 0.37
N VAL A 298 23.26 -30.04 0.77
CA VAL A 298 24.61 -30.03 0.18
C VAL A 298 24.40 -30.31 -1.31
N PRO A 299 24.67 -29.36 -2.23
CA PRO A 299 24.70 -29.70 -3.64
C PRO A 299 25.77 -30.80 -3.78
N LEU A 300 25.37 -31.95 -4.32
CA LEU A 300 26.30 -33.02 -4.63
C LEU A 300 27.26 -32.47 -5.69
N VAL A 301 28.38 -31.91 -5.25
CA VAL A 301 29.52 -31.67 -6.14
C VAL A 301 29.98 -33.06 -6.53
N ALA A 302 29.63 -33.49 -7.74
CA ALA A 302 30.28 -34.62 -8.36
C ALA A 302 31.77 -34.32 -8.40
N GLN A 303 32.56 -35.08 -7.64
CA GLN A 303 34.01 -35.12 -7.73
C GLN A 303 34.43 -36.55 -8.04
N PRO A 304 35.54 -36.71 -8.77
CA PRO A 304 35.77 -36.29 -10.16
C PRO A 304 35.47 -37.41 -11.17
#